data_AF-A0A6P6MN01-F1
#
_entry.id   AF-A0A6P6MN01-F1
#
_cell.length_a   1.000
_cell.length_b   1.000
_cell.length_c   1.000
_cell.angle_alpha   90.00
_cell.angle_beta   90.00
_cell.angle_gamma   90.00
#
_symmetry.space_group_name_H-M   'P 1'
#
loop_
_entity.id
_entity.type
_entity.pdbx_description
1 polymer ?
#
loop_
_entity_poly.entity_id
_entity_poly.type
_entity_poly.pdbx_seq_one_letter_code
_entity_poly.pdbx_strand_id
1 'polypeptide(L)'
;MYYYYYYFSRSEEKAIFEDVFIAKDEDVTRFVDYIHKTSKHVSGRGVCGGEWSAARETSQRSASKVDEEGLELAVCRHGVLLRALNMYRGEIFAYPLYLQEKLASRQIHFFCMDVTCKYWPYLQRVAKSCPELQHLLNMKPFLSVFHAKAHDFKCEVKWSGAYQDGAGLTLGEEVEQCNAFLSRIAVTTKHMSKAGRTDMLTLMAMRWNQQKIYTLAITLTRRYQKTTKALQNQLLNLESLKVELAVTESQLEDWLNKVKEWADSE
;
A
#
# COMPACT_ATOMS: atom_id res chain seq x y z
N MET A 1 -4.89 8.40 -3.91
CA MET A 1 -5.56 9.72 -3.70
C MET A 1 -5.29 10.64 -4.88
N TYR A 2 -6.32 11.22 -5.48
CA TYR A 2 -6.18 12.03 -6.70
C TYR A 2 -5.73 13.45 -6.37
N TYR A 3 -4.61 13.86 -6.98
CA TYR A 3 -4.10 15.22 -6.90
C TYR A 3 -4.09 15.78 -8.31
N TYR A 4 -5.00 16.72 -8.60
CA TYR A 4 -5.09 17.33 -9.92
C TYR A 4 -4.25 18.61 -9.97
N TYR A 5 -3.22 18.64 -10.83
CA TYR A 5 -2.29 19.78 -10.97
C TYR A 5 -2.44 20.48 -12.32
N TYR A 6 -2.52 21.81 -12.33
CA TYR A 6 -2.73 22.58 -13.57
C TYR A 6 -1.42 22.96 -14.27
N TYR A 7 -1.49 23.04 -15.59
CA TYR A 7 -0.40 23.43 -16.49
C TYR A 7 0.24 24.78 -16.14
N PHE A 8 1.56 24.81 -15.99
CA PHE A 8 2.38 25.99 -16.22
C PHE A 8 3.41 25.64 -17.30
N SER A 9 3.70 26.62 -18.17
CA SER A 9 4.76 26.54 -19.19
C SER A 9 5.99 25.84 -18.62
N ARG A 10 6.50 24.82 -19.33
CA ARG A 10 7.72 24.06 -18.97
C ARG A 10 8.81 25.01 -18.49
N SER A 11 8.91 25.21 -17.18
CA SER A 11 10.08 25.88 -16.62
C SER A 11 11.22 24.86 -16.69
N GLU A 12 12.39 25.30 -17.14
CA GLU A 12 13.62 24.48 -17.11
C GLU A 12 14.17 24.33 -15.69
N GLU A 13 13.47 24.89 -14.70
CA GLU A 13 13.83 24.86 -13.30
C GLU A 13 13.81 23.43 -12.79
N LYS A 14 14.91 23.00 -12.16
CA LYS A 14 15.04 21.69 -11.54
C LYS A 14 14.69 21.79 -10.07
N ALA A 15 14.01 20.76 -9.55
CA ALA A 15 13.76 20.63 -8.12
C ALA A 15 15.09 20.55 -7.36
N ILE A 16 15.21 21.27 -6.26
CA ILE A 16 16.38 21.29 -5.38
C ILE A 16 16.60 19.92 -4.75
N PHE A 17 15.53 19.24 -4.32
CA PHE A 17 15.61 17.96 -3.62
C PHE A 17 15.64 16.74 -4.54
N GLU A 18 15.60 16.94 -5.86
CA GLU A 18 15.62 15.89 -6.89
C GLU A 18 14.76 14.65 -6.50
N ASP A 19 15.39 13.51 -6.21
CA ASP A 19 14.79 12.21 -5.95
C ASP A 19 14.86 11.75 -4.49
N VAL A 20 15.10 12.70 -3.57
CA VAL A 20 15.17 12.44 -2.12
C VAL A 20 13.87 11.78 -1.62
N PHE A 21 12.71 12.29 -2.06
CA PHE A 21 11.40 11.75 -1.69
C PHE A 21 10.59 11.29 -2.90
N ILE A 22 10.42 12.14 -3.91
CA ILE A 22 9.64 11.85 -5.12
C ILE A 22 10.57 11.35 -6.22
N ALA A 23 10.34 10.15 -6.75
CA ALA A 23 11.17 9.58 -7.80
C ALA A 23 11.18 10.41 -9.09
N LYS A 24 12.29 10.34 -9.84
CA LYS A 24 12.42 10.98 -11.16
C LYS A 24 11.42 10.35 -12.12
N ASP A 25 10.66 11.18 -12.83
CA ASP A 25 9.58 10.70 -13.70
C ASP A 25 10.10 9.86 -14.88
N GLU A 26 11.33 10.13 -15.34
CA GLU A 26 12.01 9.37 -16.40
C GLU A 26 12.27 7.93 -15.98
N ASP A 27 12.67 7.70 -14.72
CA ASP A 27 12.94 6.37 -14.18
C ASP A 27 11.63 5.60 -13.98
N VAL A 28 10.60 6.27 -13.46
CA VAL A 28 9.26 5.70 -13.30
C VAL A 28 8.68 5.32 -14.66
N THR A 29 8.77 6.22 -15.65
CA THR A 29 8.27 5.98 -17.01
C THR A 29 8.98 4.80 -17.66
N ARG A 30 10.32 4.74 -17.56
CA ARG A 30 11.12 3.63 -18.10
C ARG A 30 10.73 2.30 -17.47
N PHE A 31 10.48 2.28 -16.15
CA PHE A 31 10.04 1.08 -15.45
C PHE A 31 8.64 0.65 -15.88
N VAL A 32 7.68 1.58 -15.93
CA VAL A 32 6.31 1.29 -16.39
C VAL A 32 6.32 0.72 -17.81
N ASP A 33 7.08 1.34 -18.72
CA ASP A 33 7.22 0.89 -20.10
C ASP A 33 7.86 -0.50 -20.18
N TYR A 34 8.85 -0.79 -19.34
CA TYR A 34 9.45 -2.12 -19.23
C TYR A 34 8.41 -3.16 -18.82
N ILE A 35 7.67 -2.93 -17.74
CA ILE A 35 6.66 -3.86 -17.24
C ILE A 35 5.55 -4.10 -18.26
N HIS A 36 5.09 -3.05 -18.95
CA HIS A 36 4.05 -3.15 -19.96
C HIS A 36 4.52 -3.88 -21.23
N LYS A 37 5.81 -3.78 -21.58
CA LYS A 37 6.38 -4.53 -22.72
C LYS A 37 6.58 -6.01 -22.39
N THR A 38 6.97 -6.33 -21.16
CA THR A 38 7.40 -7.67 -20.78
C THR A 38 6.27 -8.54 -20.22
N SER A 39 5.25 -7.93 -19.60
CA SER A 39 4.11 -8.67 -19.04
C SER A 39 2.86 -8.59 -19.94
N LYS A 40 2.16 -9.72 -20.09
CA LYS A 40 0.87 -9.74 -20.81
C LYS A 40 -0.21 -9.10 -19.94
N HIS A 41 -0.86 -8.07 -20.47
CA HIS A 41 -1.94 -7.38 -19.78
C HIS A 41 -3.23 -8.20 -19.73
N VAL A 42 -3.82 -8.29 -18.54
CA VAL A 42 -5.18 -8.82 -18.40
C VAL A 42 -6.16 -7.64 -18.39
N SER A 43 -6.95 -7.52 -19.46
CA SER A 43 -8.00 -6.52 -19.55
C SER A 43 -9.17 -6.89 -18.65
N GLY A 44 -9.58 -5.99 -17.75
CA GLY A 44 -10.81 -6.14 -16.98
C GLY A 44 -10.85 -5.31 -15.71
N ARG A 45 -12.05 -4.96 -15.24
CA ARG A 45 -12.26 -4.52 -13.86
C ARG A 45 -12.28 -5.78 -13.00
N GLY A 46 -11.26 -5.97 -12.16
CA GLY A 46 -11.28 -7.04 -11.18
C GLY A 46 -12.31 -6.71 -10.11
N VAL A 47 -13.54 -7.20 -10.25
CA VAL A 47 -14.54 -7.12 -9.17
C VAL A 47 -14.08 -8.05 -8.04
N CYS A 48 -14.22 -7.63 -6.78
CA CYS A 48 -14.01 -8.48 -5.61
C CYS A 48 -15.33 -8.69 -4.84
N GLY A 49 -16.35 -9.18 -5.53
CA GLY A 49 -17.68 -9.46 -4.96
C GLY A 49 -18.50 -8.24 -4.51
N GLY A 50 -17.90 -7.05 -4.38
CA GLY A 50 -18.57 -5.80 -3.98
C GLY A 50 -18.79 -4.79 -5.11
N GLU A 51 -19.58 -3.74 -4.82
CA GLU A 51 -19.96 -2.66 -5.77
C GLU A 51 -18.85 -1.65 -6.09
N TRP A 52 -17.68 -1.75 -5.44
CA TRP A 52 -16.59 -0.78 -5.56
C TRP A 52 -15.59 -1.17 -6.66
N SER A 53 -15.23 -0.20 -7.51
CA SER A 53 -14.25 -0.40 -8.59
C SER A 53 -12.81 -0.34 -8.05
N ALA A 54 -12.08 -1.44 -8.10
CA ALA A 54 -10.66 -1.53 -7.76
C ALA A 54 -9.75 -0.82 -8.79
N ALA A 55 -8.51 -0.51 -8.37
CA ALA A 55 -7.44 -0.06 -9.25
C ALA A 55 -7.20 -1.07 -10.39
N ARG A 56 -6.79 -0.57 -11.56
CA ARG A 56 -6.71 -1.36 -12.79
C ARG A 56 -5.26 -1.70 -13.12
N GLU A 57 -5.05 -2.78 -13.85
CA GLU A 57 -3.72 -3.12 -14.35
C GLU A 57 -3.20 -2.08 -15.35
N THR A 58 -4.12 -1.48 -16.12
CA THR A 58 -3.82 -0.45 -17.12
C THR A 58 -4.81 0.70 -17.03
N SER A 59 -4.31 1.93 -17.16
CA SER A 59 -5.11 3.15 -17.32
C SER A 59 -4.63 3.92 -18.55
N GLN A 60 -5.58 4.54 -19.27
CA GLN A 60 -5.24 5.51 -20.31
C GLN A 60 -4.95 6.85 -19.65
N ARG A 61 -4.01 7.61 -20.21
CA ARG A 61 -3.76 9.00 -19.81
C ARG A 61 -5.06 9.79 -19.99
N SER A 62 -5.49 10.54 -18.97
CA SER A 62 -6.73 11.31 -19.08
C SER A 62 -6.62 12.36 -20.19
N ALA A 63 -7.74 12.63 -20.87
CA ALA A 63 -7.85 13.71 -21.86
C ALA A 63 -7.89 15.11 -21.20
N SER A 64 -7.72 15.19 -19.88
CA SER A 64 -7.75 16.43 -19.12
C SER A 64 -6.44 17.20 -19.29
N LYS A 65 -6.47 18.53 -19.16
CA LYS A 65 -5.28 19.42 -19.26
C LYS A 65 -4.36 19.33 -18.02
N VAL A 66 -4.25 18.15 -17.42
CA VAL A 66 -3.55 17.87 -16.17
C VAL A 66 -2.40 16.93 -16.49
N ASP A 67 -1.17 17.35 -16.21
CA ASP A 67 0.00 16.49 -16.43
C ASP A 67 0.11 15.38 -15.37
N GLU A 68 -0.28 15.67 -14.13
CA GLU A 68 -0.12 14.78 -12.98
C GLU A 68 -1.49 14.55 -12.31
N GLU A 69 -1.93 13.29 -12.32
CA GLU A 69 -3.25 12.86 -11.81
C GLU A 69 -3.22 12.48 -10.32
N GLY A 70 -2.02 12.31 -9.74
CA GLY A 70 -1.85 11.87 -8.36
C GLY A 70 -0.40 11.69 -7.94
N LEU A 71 -0.24 11.23 -6.69
CA LEU A 71 1.04 10.92 -6.06
C LEU A 71 0.86 9.57 -5.36
N GLU A 72 1.65 8.58 -5.75
CA GLU A 72 1.68 7.27 -5.12
C GLU A 72 2.71 7.30 -3.98
N LEU A 73 2.37 6.77 -2.81
CA LEU A 73 3.19 6.86 -1.60
C LEU A 73 3.58 5.47 -1.09
N ALA A 74 4.85 5.33 -0.70
CA ALA A 74 5.31 4.23 0.14
C ALA A 74 5.57 4.73 1.57
N VAL A 75 4.91 4.08 2.53
CA VAL A 75 4.93 4.47 3.94
C VAL A 75 5.23 3.23 4.78
N CYS A 76 6.04 3.37 5.83
CA CYS A 76 6.27 2.26 6.75
C CYS A 76 5.18 2.19 7.83
N ARG A 77 5.09 1.06 8.55
CA ARG A 77 4.18 0.87 9.69
C ARG A 77 4.34 1.93 10.81
N HIS A 78 5.45 2.64 10.87
CA HIS A 78 5.66 3.74 11.82
C HIS A 78 5.04 5.06 11.35
N GLY A 79 4.42 5.09 10.17
CA GLY A 79 3.87 6.28 9.55
C GLY A 79 4.93 7.21 8.98
N VAL A 80 6.14 6.72 8.71
CA VAL A 80 7.23 7.49 8.08
C VAL A 80 7.08 7.36 6.57
N LEU A 81 7.05 8.50 5.89
CA LEU A 81 7.06 8.61 4.43
C LEU A 81 8.43 8.13 3.91
N LEU A 82 8.45 7.09 3.08
CA LEU A 82 9.70 6.50 2.59
C LEU A 82 10.07 7.02 1.22
N ARG A 83 9.15 6.89 0.25
CA ARG A 83 9.30 7.32 -1.14
C ARG A 83 7.94 7.62 -1.73
N ALA A 84 7.93 8.39 -2.80
CA ALA A 84 6.76 8.69 -3.58
C ALA A 84 7.10 8.71 -5.08
N LEU A 85 6.07 8.71 -5.92
CA LEU A 85 6.21 8.98 -7.35
C LEU A 85 4.99 9.74 -7.87
N ASN A 86 5.18 10.49 -8.95
CA ASN A 86 4.09 11.17 -9.64
C ASN A 86 3.34 10.19 -10.54
N MET A 87 2.01 10.30 -10.54
CA MET A 87 1.15 9.52 -11.41
C MET A 87 0.74 10.36 -12.63
N TYR A 88 1.14 9.94 -13.83
CA TYR A 88 0.83 10.62 -15.11
C TYR A 88 -0.36 10.02 -15.86
N ARG A 89 -0.98 9.01 -15.25
CA ARG A 89 -2.17 8.27 -15.67
C ARG A 89 -2.76 7.66 -14.41
N GLY A 90 -4.03 7.28 -14.44
CA GLY A 90 -4.75 6.77 -13.26
C GLY A 90 -4.04 5.60 -12.59
N GLU A 91 -4.52 5.19 -11.41
CA GLU A 91 -3.92 4.16 -10.57
C GLU A 91 -3.66 2.85 -11.34
N ILE A 92 -2.38 2.54 -11.60
CA ILE A 92 -1.88 1.31 -12.21
C ILE A 92 -0.96 0.55 -11.25
N PHE A 93 -0.94 -0.78 -11.35
CA PHE A 93 -0.10 -1.61 -10.48
C PHE A 93 1.41 -1.46 -10.71
N ALA A 94 1.85 -0.91 -11.84
CA ALA A 94 3.27 -0.64 -12.08
C ALA A 94 3.84 0.41 -11.12
N TYR A 95 3.02 1.33 -10.59
CA TYR A 95 3.46 2.34 -9.62
C TYR A 95 3.82 1.76 -8.24
N PRO A 96 2.93 1.03 -7.54
CA PRO A 96 3.29 0.38 -6.28
C PRO A 96 4.41 -0.67 -6.49
N LEU A 97 4.46 -1.32 -7.65
CA LEU A 97 5.56 -2.24 -8.01
C LEU A 97 6.91 -1.52 -8.07
N TYR A 98 6.98 -0.34 -8.71
CA TYR A 98 8.20 0.47 -8.72
C TYR A 98 8.65 0.82 -7.30
N LEU A 99 7.71 1.25 -6.43
CA LEU A 99 8.03 1.59 -5.05
C LEU A 99 8.47 0.36 -4.24
N GLN A 100 7.83 -0.79 -4.45
CA GLN A 100 8.20 -2.05 -3.81
C GLN A 100 9.63 -2.43 -4.19
N GLU A 101 9.99 -2.40 -5.47
CA GLU A 101 11.33 -2.68 -5.98
C GLU A 101 12.39 -1.74 -5.37
N LYS A 102 12.11 -0.43 -5.34
CA LYS A 102 13.04 0.55 -4.75
C LYS A 102 13.26 0.38 -3.25
N LEU A 103 12.39 -0.35 -2.57
CA LEU A 103 12.46 -0.60 -1.14
C LEU A 103 12.82 -2.05 -0.81
N ALA A 104 12.96 -2.93 -1.81
CA ALA A 104 13.17 -4.36 -1.63
C ALA A 104 14.52 -4.73 -0.99
N SER A 105 15.51 -3.83 -1.07
CA SER A 105 16.79 -3.98 -0.37
C SER A 105 16.66 -3.90 1.15
N ARG A 106 15.51 -3.46 1.66
CA ARG A 106 15.20 -3.43 3.10
C ARG A 106 14.54 -4.74 3.51
N GLN A 107 14.77 -5.16 4.74
CA GLN A 107 14.10 -6.34 5.31
C GLN A 107 12.62 -6.04 5.62
N ILE A 108 11.77 -6.16 4.59
CA ILE A 108 10.33 -5.92 4.66
C ILE A 108 9.62 -7.27 4.70
N HIS A 109 8.83 -7.51 5.75
CA HIS A 109 8.08 -8.76 5.91
C HIS A 109 6.68 -8.70 5.29
N PHE A 110 6.05 -7.53 5.27
CA PHE A 110 4.69 -7.34 4.77
C PHE A 110 4.60 -6.18 3.78
N PHE A 111 3.85 -6.37 2.70
CA PHE A 111 3.50 -5.36 1.73
C PHE A 111 2.01 -5.04 1.84
N CYS A 112 1.68 -3.81 2.25
CA CYS A 112 0.30 -3.41 2.53
C CYS A 112 -0.31 -2.60 1.39
N MET A 113 -1.50 -3.00 0.92
CA MET A 113 -2.27 -2.26 -0.09
C MET A 113 -3.77 -2.60 -0.02
N ASP A 114 -4.64 -1.63 -0.32
CA ASP A 114 -6.10 -1.79 -0.26
C ASP A 114 -6.65 -2.75 -1.32
N VAL A 115 -5.90 -2.98 -2.39
CA VAL A 115 -6.26 -3.91 -3.47
C VAL A 115 -5.23 -5.04 -3.60
N THR A 116 -4.65 -5.45 -2.47
CA THR A 116 -3.67 -6.54 -2.40
C THR A 116 -4.13 -7.81 -3.09
N CYS A 117 -5.42 -8.16 -2.99
CA CYS A 117 -6.00 -9.34 -3.63
C CYS A 117 -5.93 -9.33 -5.17
N LYS A 118 -5.76 -8.15 -5.79
CA LYS A 118 -5.56 -7.99 -7.24
C LYS A 118 -4.08 -7.75 -7.57
N TYR A 119 -3.40 -6.99 -6.73
CA TYR A 119 -1.98 -6.69 -6.90
C TYR A 119 -1.10 -7.94 -6.76
N TRP A 120 -1.35 -8.80 -5.78
CA TRP A 120 -0.48 -9.96 -5.53
C TRP A 120 -0.50 -10.99 -6.68
N PRO A 121 -1.67 -11.39 -7.23
CA PRO A 121 -1.70 -12.21 -8.43
C PRO A 121 -1.07 -11.54 -9.65
N TYR A 122 -1.17 -10.21 -9.75
CA TYR A 122 -0.47 -9.44 -10.78
C TYR A 122 1.05 -9.55 -10.62
N LEU A 123 1.58 -9.32 -9.42
CA LEU A 123 3.00 -9.45 -9.11
C LEU A 123 3.52 -10.86 -9.43
N GLN A 124 2.76 -11.90 -9.08
CA GLN A 124 3.12 -13.29 -9.43
C GLN A 124 3.24 -13.51 -10.95
N ARG A 125 2.38 -12.89 -11.76
CA ARG A 125 2.47 -12.96 -13.23
C ARG A 125 3.68 -12.19 -13.76
N VAL A 126 3.90 -10.98 -13.24
CA VAL A 126 5.05 -10.14 -13.61
C VAL A 126 6.36 -10.85 -13.28
N ALA A 127 6.49 -11.41 -12.07
CA ALA A 127 7.69 -12.13 -11.62
C ALA A 127 8.00 -13.40 -12.45
N LYS A 128 7.02 -13.98 -13.14
CA LYS A 128 7.26 -15.07 -14.12
C LYS A 128 7.89 -14.54 -15.41
N SER A 129 7.55 -13.32 -15.82
CA SER A 129 8.03 -12.69 -17.06
C SER A 129 9.30 -11.87 -16.85
N CYS A 130 9.51 -11.39 -15.62
CA CYS A 130 10.63 -10.57 -15.16
C CYS A 130 11.30 -11.27 -13.95
N PRO A 131 12.16 -12.29 -14.16
CA PRO A 131 12.73 -13.10 -13.08
C PRO A 131 13.52 -12.29 -12.04
N GLU A 132 14.11 -11.17 -12.44
CA GLU A 132 14.81 -10.24 -11.55
C GLU A 132 13.90 -9.66 -10.45
N LEU A 133 12.58 -9.60 -10.69
CA LEU A 133 11.58 -9.13 -9.72
C LEU A 133 11.03 -10.25 -8.82
N GLN A 134 11.48 -11.51 -8.97
CA GLN A 134 10.98 -12.61 -8.14
C GLN A 134 11.19 -12.38 -6.65
N HIS A 135 12.28 -11.71 -6.28
CA HIS A 135 12.61 -11.45 -4.88
C HIS A 135 11.54 -10.62 -4.15
N LEU A 136 10.68 -9.90 -4.87
CA LEU A 136 9.55 -9.15 -4.32
C LEU A 136 8.47 -10.05 -3.72
N LEU A 137 8.36 -11.30 -4.18
CA LEU A 137 7.43 -12.30 -3.64
C LEU A 137 7.85 -12.85 -2.27
N ASN A 138 9.05 -12.50 -1.78
CA ASN A 138 9.49 -12.85 -0.44
C ASN A 138 8.73 -12.08 0.66
N MET A 139 8.11 -10.95 0.32
CA MET A 139 7.23 -10.22 1.23
C MET A 139 5.88 -10.95 1.33
N LYS A 140 5.16 -10.78 2.45
CA LYS A 140 3.79 -11.26 2.61
C LYS A 140 2.78 -10.17 2.17
N PRO A 141 1.77 -10.51 1.36
CA PRO A 141 0.70 -9.58 1.01
C PRO A 141 -0.14 -9.23 2.25
N PHE A 142 -0.48 -7.97 2.44
CA PHE A 142 -1.26 -7.49 3.58
C PHE A 142 -2.39 -6.58 3.08
N LEU A 143 -3.64 -7.00 3.23
CA LEU A 143 -4.80 -6.14 3.04
C LEU A 143 -5.09 -5.41 4.35
N SER A 144 -5.28 -4.09 4.29
CA SER A 144 -5.67 -3.31 5.46
C SER A 144 -6.88 -3.95 6.15
N VAL A 145 -6.86 -4.00 7.48
CA VAL A 145 -7.94 -4.58 8.29
C VAL A 145 -9.26 -3.85 8.08
N PHE A 146 -9.23 -2.53 7.88
CA PHE A 146 -10.44 -1.75 7.63
C PHE A 146 -10.94 -1.96 6.20
N HIS A 147 -10.06 -1.83 5.21
CA HIS A 147 -10.42 -2.05 3.80
C HIS A 147 -10.87 -3.49 3.53
N ALA A 148 -10.33 -4.49 4.23
CA ALA A 148 -10.73 -5.87 4.08
C ALA A 148 -12.23 -6.09 4.35
N LYS A 149 -12.85 -5.30 5.25
CA LYS A 149 -14.29 -5.34 5.53
C LYS A 149 -15.16 -4.84 4.37
N ALA A 150 -14.59 -4.04 3.47
CA ALA A 150 -15.28 -3.57 2.25
C ALA A 150 -15.15 -4.58 1.08
N HIS A 151 -14.35 -5.64 1.25
CA HIS A 151 -14.18 -6.70 0.27
C HIS A 151 -15.11 -7.88 0.61
N ASP A 152 -15.26 -8.82 -0.33
CA ASP A 152 -15.92 -10.10 -0.06
C ASP A 152 -15.26 -10.83 1.13
N PHE A 153 -16.05 -11.58 1.89
CA PHE A 153 -15.59 -12.31 3.05
C PHE A 153 -14.45 -13.30 2.74
N LYS A 154 -14.45 -13.96 1.56
CA LYS A 154 -13.31 -14.80 1.11
C LYS A 154 -12.02 -13.98 1.01
N CYS A 155 -12.12 -12.73 0.54
CA CYS A 155 -10.97 -11.83 0.42
C CYS A 155 -10.47 -11.38 1.79
N GLU A 156 -11.38 -11.12 2.72
CA GLU A 156 -11.03 -10.81 4.11
C GLU A 156 -10.23 -11.96 4.74
N VAL A 157 -10.74 -13.19 4.66
CA VAL A 157 -10.10 -14.38 5.24
C VAL A 157 -8.68 -14.58 4.68
N LYS A 158 -8.50 -14.45 3.37
CA LYS A 158 -7.19 -14.70 2.72
C LYS A 158 -6.15 -13.60 2.98
N TRP A 159 -6.57 -12.34 2.83
CA TRP A 159 -5.61 -11.25 2.66
C TRP A 159 -5.56 -10.31 3.85
N SER A 160 -6.58 -10.29 4.74
CA SER A 160 -6.63 -9.37 5.87
C SER A 160 -5.43 -9.55 6.78
N GLY A 161 -4.77 -8.44 7.11
CA GLY A 161 -3.70 -8.42 8.09
C GLY A 161 -4.11 -8.87 9.48
N ALA A 162 -5.41 -8.87 9.80
CA ALA A 162 -5.93 -9.32 11.09
C ALA A 162 -5.71 -10.83 11.32
N TYR A 163 -5.59 -11.61 10.24
CA TYR A 163 -5.51 -13.07 10.27
C TYR A 163 -4.11 -13.59 9.89
N GLN A 164 -3.09 -12.73 9.88
CA GLN A 164 -1.73 -13.11 9.49
C GLN A 164 -0.75 -13.09 10.66
N ASP A 165 -0.05 -14.21 10.83
CA ASP A 165 0.99 -14.34 11.84
C ASP A 165 2.13 -13.35 11.60
N GLY A 166 2.48 -12.61 12.65
CA GLY A 166 3.51 -11.57 12.63
C GLY A 166 2.97 -10.16 12.30
N ALA A 167 1.73 -10.02 11.85
CA ALA A 167 1.09 -8.72 11.66
C ALA A 167 0.88 -7.97 12.99
N GLY A 168 0.59 -8.70 14.07
CA GLY A 168 0.14 -8.13 15.33
C GLY A 168 -1.12 -7.29 15.16
N LEU A 169 -1.27 -6.22 15.94
CA LEU A 169 -2.39 -5.27 15.79
C LEU A 169 -2.14 -4.18 14.74
N THR A 170 -1.48 -4.53 13.63
CA THR A 170 -1.29 -3.59 12.52
C THR A 170 -2.61 -3.44 11.77
N LEU A 171 -2.99 -2.21 11.47
CA LEU A 171 -4.21 -1.95 10.71
C LEU A 171 -3.92 -1.81 9.21
N GLY A 172 -2.78 -1.24 8.82
CA GLY A 172 -2.46 -0.98 7.41
C GLY A 172 -2.97 0.38 6.90
N GLU A 173 -3.26 1.31 7.81
CA GLU A 173 -3.90 2.62 7.55
C GLU A 173 -2.91 3.79 7.61
N GLU A 174 -1.62 3.50 7.77
CA GLU A 174 -0.57 4.51 7.91
C GLU A 174 -0.42 5.37 6.65
N VAL A 175 -0.64 4.78 5.47
CA VAL A 175 -0.60 5.49 4.19
C VAL A 175 -1.75 6.49 4.09
N GLU A 176 -2.95 6.14 4.55
CA GLU A 176 -4.12 7.03 4.53
C GLU A 176 -3.94 8.25 5.43
N GLN A 177 -3.28 8.09 6.59
CA GLN A 177 -2.90 9.23 7.43
C GLN A 177 -1.91 10.16 6.73
N CYS A 178 -0.97 9.60 5.98
CA CYS A 178 0.01 10.38 5.22
C CYS A 178 -0.64 11.07 4.01
N ASN A 179 -1.54 10.38 3.31
CA ASN A 179 -2.38 10.93 2.25
C ASN A 179 -3.18 12.12 2.79
N ALA A 180 -3.88 11.97 3.91
CA ALA A 180 -4.64 13.06 4.54
C ALA A 180 -3.76 14.28 4.89
N PHE A 181 -2.51 14.05 5.32
CA PHE A 181 -1.55 15.12 5.57
C PHE A 181 -1.12 15.84 4.30
N LEU A 182 -0.61 15.09 3.31
CA LEU A 182 -0.10 15.65 2.05
C LEU A 182 -1.19 16.31 1.22
N SER A 183 -2.44 15.90 1.38
CA SER A 183 -3.55 16.48 0.62
C SER A 183 -3.88 17.90 0.95
N ARG A 184 -3.68 18.30 2.21
CA ARG A 184 -3.81 19.71 2.59
C ARG A 184 -2.74 20.57 1.94
N ILE A 185 -1.56 20.00 1.71
CA ILE A 185 -0.43 20.66 1.04
C ILE A 185 -0.63 20.63 -0.49
N ALA A 186 -1.24 19.58 -1.03
CA ALA A 186 -1.55 19.49 -2.45
C ALA A 186 -2.44 20.65 -2.93
N VAL A 187 -3.36 21.13 -2.07
CA VAL A 187 -4.22 22.29 -2.39
C VAL A 187 -3.42 23.57 -2.60
N THR A 188 -2.39 23.83 -1.79
CA THR A 188 -1.57 25.04 -1.91
C THR A 188 -0.49 24.93 -2.98
N THR A 189 -0.08 23.70 -3.32
CA THR A 189 0.93 23.42 -4.35
C THR A 189 0.34 23.27 -5.77
N LYS A 190 -0.99 23.33 -5.90
CA LYS A 190 -1.72 23.12 -7.15
C LYS A 190 -1.28 24.00 -8.32
N HIS A 191 -0.86 25.23 -8.00
CA HIS A 191 -0.49 26.27 -8.95
C HIS A 191 1.02 26.55 -9.00
N MET A 192 1.83 25.72 -8.31
CA MET A 192 3.29 25.86 -8.33
C MET A 192 3.88 25.29 -9.63
N SER A 193 5.09 25.72 -9.98
CA SER A 193 5.89 25.00 -10.98
C SER A 193 6.13 23.57 -10.50
N LYS A 194 6.39 22.65 -11.45
CA LYS A 194 6.66 21.25 -11.12
C LYS A 194 7.83 21.10 -10.14
N ALA A 195 8.92 21.84 -10.37
CA ALA A 195 10.08 21.88 -9.47
C ALA A 195 9.69 22.37 -8.06
N GLY A 196 9.02 23.53 -7.99
CA GLY A 196 8.58 24.09 -6.71
C GLY A 196 7.61 23.18 -5.95
N ARG A 197 6.71 22.48 -6.66
CA ARG A 197 5.81 21.48 -6.06
C ARG A 197 6.59 20.32 -5.47
N THR A 198 7.50 19.73 -6.25
CA THR A 198 8.34 18.61 -5.80
C THR A 198 9.13 18.99 -4.55
N ASP A 199 9.71 20.20 -4.53
CA ASP A 199 10.45 20.68 -3.37
C ASP A 199 9.54 20.93 -2.16
N MET A 200 8.39 21.56 -2.35
CA MET A 200 7.43 21.80 -1.25
C MET A 200 6.93 20.49 -0.65
N LEU A 201 6.55 19.51 -1.48
CA LEU A 201 6.10 18.20 -1.01
C LEU A 201 7.23 17.45 -0.29
N THR A 202 8.46 17.52 -0.81
CA THR A 202 9.63 16.91 -0.17
C THR A 202 9.94 17.54 1.18
N LEU A 203 9.93 18.88 1.27
CA LEU A 203 10.09 19.61 2.53
C LEU A 203 9.03 19.21 3.57
N MET A 204 7.76 19.12 3.16
CA MET A 204 6.69 18.72 4.06
C MET A 204 6.80 17.26 4.48
N ALA A 205 7.25 16.37 3.59
CA ALA A 205 7.52 14.98 3.92
C ALA A 205 8.68 14.85 4.94
N MET A 206 9.75 15.63 4.77
CA MET A 206 10.86 15.69 5.73
C MET A 206 10.39 16.16 7.10
N ARG A 207 9.56 17.22 7.16
CA ARG A 207 8.97 17.72 8.41
C ARG A 207 8.11 16.65 9.09
N TRP A 208 7.24 15.97 8.34
CA TRP A 208 6.42 14.88 8.85
C TRP A 208 7.29 13.76 9.44
N ASN A 209 8.31 13.33 8.70
CA ASN A 209 9.23 12.29 9.14
C ASN A 209 9.99 12.69 10.41
N GLN A 210 10.45 13.94 10.51
CA GLN A 210 11.11 14.45 11.70
C GLN A 210 10.21 14.34 12.94
N GLN A 211 8.91 14.69 12.80
CA GLN A 211 7.93 14.55 13.88
C GLN A 211 7.69 13.08 14.26
N LYS A 212 7.61 12.19 13.27
CA LYS A 212 7.45 10.74 13.51
C LYS A 212 8.65 10.17 14.24
N ILE A 213 9.88 10.55 13.85
CA ILE A 213 11.11 10.11 14.51
C ILE A 213 11.16 10.62 15.96
N TYR A 214 10.86 11.89 16.20
CA TYR A 214 10.88 12.47 17.54
C TYR A 214 9.93 11.75 18.51
N THR A 215 8.78 11.29 18.03
CA THR A 215 7.77 10.60 18.83
C THR A 215 7.83 9.08 18.72
N LEU A 216 8.84 8.53 18.02
CA LEU A 216 8.87 7.11 17.65
C LEU A 216 8.93 6.20 18.88
N ALA A 217 9.84 6.47 19.81
CA ALA A 217 10.02 5.65 21.02
C ALA A 217 8.75 5.60 21.87
N ILE A 218 8.08 6.75 22.04
CA ILE A 218 6.82 6.85 22.79
C ILE A 218 5.72 6.07 22.07
N THR A 219 5.59 6.26 20.76
CA THR A 219 4.59 5.56 19.94
C THR A 219 4.77 4.05 19.98
N LEU A 220 6.00 3.56 19.82
CA LEU A 220 6.32 2.14 19.86
C LEU A 220 6.04 1.53 21.24
N THR A 221 6.43 2.22 22.31
CA THR A 221 6.18 1.75 23.69
C THR A 221 4.68 1.63 23.97
N ARG A 222 3.89 2.64 23.58
CA ARG A 222 2.43 2.61 23.75
C ARG A 222 1.79 1.50 22.91
N ARG A 223 2.23 1.31 21.67
CA ARG A 223 1.75 0.24 20.78
C ARG A 223 2.06 -1.13 21.37
N TYR A 224 3.27 -1.33 21.90
CA TYR A 224 3.67 -2.56 22.56
C TYR A 224 2.77 -2.87 23.76
N GLN A 225 2.65 -1.93 24.72
CA GLN A 225 1.81 -2.09 25.91
C GLN A 225 0.34 -2.40 25.55
N LYS A 226 -0.23 -1.66 24.59
CA LYS A 226 -1.59 -1.91 24.09
C LYS A 226 -1.73 -3.31 23.50
N THR A 227 -0.75 -3.74 22.70
CA THR A 227 -0.76 -5.05 22.05
C THR A 227 -0.63 -6.17 23.06
N THR A 228 0.25 -6.06 24.04
CA THR A 228 0.41 -7.06 25.11
C THR A 228 -0.87 -7.22 25.92
N LYS A 229 -1.50 -6.12 26.33
CA LYS A 229 -2.77 -6.15 27.07
C LYS A 229 -3.91 -6.75 26.24
N ALA A 230 -3.99 -6.37 24.97
CA ALA A 230 -4.98 -6.93 24.06
C ALA A 230 -4.78 -8.44 23.85
N LEU A 231 -3.53 -8.90 23.70
CA LEU A 231 -3.21 -10.33 23.58
C LEU A 231 -3.69 -11.11 24.80
N GLN A 232 -3.38 -10.64 26.01
CA GLN A 232 -3.83 -11.27 27.26
C GLN A 232 -5.36 -11.38 27.31
N ASN A 233 -6.07 -10.29 26.97
CA ASN A 233 -7.52 -10.28 26.94
C ASN A 233 -8.10 -11.26 25.90
N GLN A 234 -7.51 -11.33 24.71
CA GLN A 234 -7.98 -12.25 23.67
C GLN A 234 -7.72 -13.71 24.02
N LEU A 235 -6.60 -14.02 24.67
CA LEU A 235 -6.33 -15.38 25.17
C LEU A 235 -7.35 -15.81 26.22
N LEU A 236 -7.65 -14.93 27.19
CA LEU A 236 -8.69 -15.21 28.20
C LEU A 236 -10.07 -15.41 27.57
N ASN A 237 -10.41 -14.57 26.58
CA ASN A 237 -11.68 -14.68 25.87
C ASN A 237 -11.78 -15.99 25.07
N LEU A 238 -10.68 -16.38 24.39
CA LEU A 238 -10.61 -17.64 23.65
C LEU A 238 -10.83 -18.84 24.57
N GLU A 239 -10.16 -18.89 25.73
CA GLU A 239 -10.34 -19.96 26.70
C GLU A 239 -11.77 -20.00 27.26
N SER A 240 -12.36 -18.83 27.54
CA SER A 240 -13.77 -18.76 27.97
C SER A 240 -14.72 -19.33 26.91
N LEU A 241 -14.53 -18.96 25.64
CA LEU A 241 -15.36 -19.44 24.53
C LEU A 241 -15.20 -20.95 24.29
N LYS A 242 -13.97 -21.48 24.45
CA LYS A 242 -13.71 -22.93 24.36
C LYS A 242 -14.51 -23.72 25.40
N VAL A 243 -14.54 -23.21 26.64
CA VAL A 243 -15.32 -23.84 27.73
C VAL A 243 -16.82 -23.73 27.47
N GLU A 244 -17.31 -22.54 27.11
CA GLU A 244 -18.74 -22.28 26.86
C GLU A 244 -19.30 -23.14 25.73
N LEU A 245 -18.55 -23.25 24.62
CA LEU A 245 -18.97 -24.00 23.44
C LEU A 245 -18.59 -25.49 23.52
N ALA A 246 -17.92 -25.92 24.59
CA ALA A 246 -17.40 -27.28 24.77
C ALA A 246 -16.53 -27.75 23.58
N VAL A 247 -15.61 -26.89 23.12
CA VAL A 247 -14.77 -27.11 21.95
C VAL A 247 -13.33 -27.37 22.37
N THR A 248 -12.70 -28.37 21.75
CA THR A 248 -11.28 -28.69 21.94
C THR A 248 -10.38 -27.87 21.02
N GLU A 249 -9.10 -27.77 21.36
CA GLU A 249 -8.11 -27.08 20.50
C GLU A 249 -8.05 -27.67 19.08
N SER A 250 -8.06 -29.01 18.98
CA SER A 250 -8.05 -29.71 17.69
C SER A 250 -9.28 -29.35 16.82
N GLN A 251 -10.46 -29.19 17.42
CA GLN A 251 -11.64 -28.78 16.67
C GLN A 251 -11.54 -27.34 16.17
N LEU A 252 -10.94 -26.44 16.94
CA LEU A 252 -10.67 -25.07 16.49
C LEU A 252 -9.69 -25.03 15.32
N GLU A 253 -8.61 -25.79 15.40
CA GLU A 253 -7.65 -25.93 14.30
C GLU A 253 -8.32 -26.47 13.03
N ASP A 254 -9.15 -27.51 13.17
CA ASP A 254 -9.94 -28.05 12.06
C ASP A 254 -10.89 -27.01 11.45
N TRP A 255 -11.56 -26.20 12.28
CA TRP A 255 -12.45 -25.14 11.80
C TRP A 255 -11.68 -24.04 11.07
N LEU A 256 -10.53 -23.62 11.60
CA LEU A 256 -9.66 -22.64 10.96
C LEU A 256 -9.17 -23.13 9.60
N ASN A 257 -8.77 -24.41 9.50
CA ASN A 257 -8.36 -25.01 8.24
C ASN A 257 -9.52 -25.07 7.24
N LYS A 258 -10.71 -25.48 7.67
CA LYS A 258 -11.92 -25.48 6.82
C LYS A 258 -12.26 -24.08 6.30
N VAL A 259 -12.14 -23.04 7.13
CA VAL A 259 -12.40 -21.65 6.70
C VAL A 259 -11.36 -21.18 5.70
N LYS A 260 -10.07 -21.52 5.89
CA LYS A 260 -9.00 -21.21 4.94
C LYS A 260 -9.20 -21.93 3.61
N GLU A 261 -9.45 -23.23 3.63
CA GLU A 261 -9.73 -24.04 2.43
C GLU A 261 -10.98 -23.54 1.69
N TRP A 262 -12.05 -23.22 2.41
CA TRP A 262 -13.25 -22.63 1.84
C TRP A 262 -12.96 -21.29 1.16
N ALA A 263 -12.16 -20.43 1.80
CA ALA A 263 -11.76 -19.18 1.18
C ALA A 263 -10.95 -19.46 -0.10
N ASP A 264 -10.03 -20.42 -0.05
CA ASP A 264 -9.16 -20.83 -1.15
C ASP A 264 -9.87 -21.47 -2.34
N SER A 265 -11.02 -22.11 -2.11
CA SER A 265 -11.88 -22.60 -3.18
C SER A 265 -12.36 -21.48 -4.11
N GLU A 266 -12.49 -21.79 -5.41
CA GLU A 266 -13.02 -20.86 -6.43
C GLU A 266 -14.46 -20.44 -6.11
#